data_AF-A0A835DHF1-F1
#
_entry.id   AF-A0A835DHF1-F1
#
_cell.length_a   1.000
_cell.length_b   1.000
_cell.length_c   1.000
_cell.angle_alpha   90.00
_cell.angle_beta   90.00
_cell.angle_gamma   90.00
#
_symmetry.space_group_name_H-M   'P 1'
#
loop_
_entity.id
_entity.type
_entity.pdbx_description
1 polymer ?
#
loop_
_entity_poly.entity_id
_entity_poly.type
_entity_poly.pdbx_seq_one_letter_code
_entity_poly.pdbx_strand_id
1 'polypeptide(L)'
;MSDRTAKFSVLCSLFNWMQRSKSSAKKRSKFRKFLDHFCKSGEFFSAIRLILPSLDRERGSYGLKESVLATCLIDAVGMSRESEDALRLINWRKGGAKTGANAGHFSLVAAELLQRRQGMTSGGLTIKELNDLLDRLAFSENRAEKTTVLSDLIKKTNAQEMKWIVMVILKDLKLGISEKSIFHEFHPDAEDLFNVTCDLKLVCEKLKDRSTRHKRQVCACFQS
;
A
#
# COMPACT_ATOMS: atom_id res chain seq x y z
N MET A 1 -6.67 -17.78 -19.21
CA MET A 1 -6.50 -18.31 -17.83
C MET A 1 -6.72 -17.16 -16.87
N SER A 2 -7.57 -17.29 -15.85
CA SER A 2 -7.88 -16.13 -14.98
C SER A 2 -6.64 -15.78 -14.13
N ASP A 3 -6.01 -14.67 -14.48
CA ASP A 3 -4.87 -14.06 -13.77
C ASP A 3 -5.39 -13.44 -12.46
N ARG A 4 -5.76 -14.30 -11.50
CA ARG A 4 -6.42 -13.90 -10.27
C ARG A 4 -5.42 -13.96 -9.11
N THR A 5 -4.78 -12.81 -8.87
CA THR A 5 -4.02 -12.54 -7.65
C THR A 5 -4.88 -12.73 -6.38
N ALA A 6 -4.24 -12.86 -5.22
CA ALA A 6 -4.93 -12.94 -3.93
C ALA A 6 -5.85 -11.73 -3.67
N LYS A 7 -6.85 -11.93 -2.81
CA LYS A 7 -7.75 -10.86 -2.34
C LYS A 7 -6.97 -9.82 -1.52
N PHE A 8 -7.27 -8.54 -1.71
CA PHE A 8 -6.67 -7.44 -0.96
C PHE A 8 -6.93 -7.55 0.56
N SER A 9 -8.09 -8.09 0.95
CA SER A 9 -8.41 -8.35 2.37
C SER A 9 -7.40 -9.27 3.07
N VAL A 10 -6.76 -10.19 2.34
CA VAL A 10 -5.68 -11.04 2.87
C VAL A 10 -4.43 -10.21 3.15
N LEU A 11 -4.07 -9.30 2.24
CA LEU A 11 -2.97 -8.36 2.44
C LEU A 11 -3.25 -7.38 3.60
N CYS A 12 -4.47 -6.85 3.72
CA CYS A 12 -4.87 -6.05 4.87
C CYS A 12 -4.76 -6.82 6.19
N SER A 13 -5.07 -8.12 6.19
CA SER A 13 -4.92 -8.99 7.36
C SER A 13 -3.45 -9.15 7.75
N LEU A 14 -2.55 -9.29 6.76
CA LEU A 14 -1.10 -9.25 6.99
C LEU A 14 -0.69 -7.91 7.62
N PHE A 15 -1.08 -6.78 7.03
CA PHE A 15 -0.72 -5.46 7.52
C PHE A 15 -1.21 -5.20 8.95
N ASN A 16 -2.48 -5.52 9.25
CA ASN A 16 -3.03 -5.39 10.60
C ASN A 16 -2.26 -6.23 11.62
N TRP A 17 -1.91 -7.46 11.26
CA TRP A 17 -1.14 -8.34 12.15
C TRP A 17 0.28 -7.81 12.38
N MET A 18 0.96 -7.36 11.32
CA MET A 18 2.32 -6.82 11.42
C MET A 18 2.37 -5.51 12.22
N GLN A 19 1.40 -4.61 12.05
CA GLN A 19 1.32 -3.36 12.78
C GLN A 19 1.15 -3.59 14.30
N ARG A 20 0.41 -4.62 14.70
CA ARG A 20 0.20 -4.98 16.12
C ARG A 20 1.37 -5.75 16.75
N SER A 21 2.13 -6.49 15.95
CA SER A 21 3.25 -7.28 16.45
C SER A 21 4.42 -6.38 16.85
N LYS A 22 4.98 -6.59 18.05
CA LYS A 22 6.21 -5.90 18.50
C LYS A 22 7.50 -6.57 18.01
N SER A 23 7.44 -7.85 17.61
CA SER A 23 8.64 -8.62 17.24
C SER A 23 8.89 -8.59 15.74
N SER A 24 10.05 -8.04 15.35
CA SER A 24 10.51 -8.02 13.94
C SER A 24 10.62 -9.44 13.35
N ALA A 25 11.16 -10.40 14.11
CA ALA A 25 11.24 -11.80 13.67
C ALA A 25 9.87 -12.41 13.35
N LYS A 26 8.86 -12.13 14.19
CA LYS A 26 7.48 -12.56 13.95
C LYS A 26 6.88 -11.92 12.70
N LYS A 27 7.16 -10.63 12.44
CA LYS A 27 6.72 -9.93 11.21
C LYS A 27 7.33 -10.56 9.96
N ARG A 28 8.64 -10.79 9.95
CA ARG A 28 9.35 -11.48 8.87
C ARG A 28 8.74 -12.85 8.58
N SER A 29 8.56 -13.67 9.61
CA SER A 29 7.93 -15.00 9.47
C SER A 29 6.50 -14.93 8.91
N LYS A 30 5.70 -13.94 9.33
CA LYS A 30 4.34 -13.77 8.80
C LYS A 30 4.33 -13.29 7.35
N PHE A 31 5.24 -12.38 6.99
CA PHE A 31 5.44 -11.95 5.61
C PHE A 31 5.88 -13.11 4.71
N ARG A 32 6.84 -13.93 5.15
CA ARG A 32 7.24 -15.16 4.47
C ARG A 32 6.04 -16.06 4.19
N LYS A 33 5.26 -16.39 5.23
CA LYS A 33 4.06 -17.21 5.09
C LYS A 33 3.07 -16.59 4.10
N PHE A 34 2.93 -15.27 4.08
CA PHE A 34 2.06 -14.62 3.11
C PHE A 34 2.55 -14.84 1.67
N LEU A 35 3.84 -14.66 1.40
CA LEU A 35 4.42 -14.93 0.09
C LEU A 35 4.16 -16.38 -0.34
N ASP A 36 4.51 -17.34 0.53
CA ASP A 36 4.47 -18.76 0.19
C ASP A 36 3.03 -19.27 -0.08
N HIS A 37 2.02 -18.70 0.57
CA HIS A 37 0.63 -19.19 0.48
C HIS A 37 -0.25 -18.39 -0.48
N PHE A 38 0.07 -17.11 -0.73
CA PHE A 38 -0.83 -16.22 -1.46
C PHE A 38 -0.22 -15.58 -2.70
N CYS A 39 1.10 -15.64 -2.88
CA CYS A 39 1.77 -15.13 -4.08
C CYS A 39 2.26 -16.30 -4.92
N LYS A 40 1.73 -16.44 -6.14
CA LYS A 40 2.26 -17.43 -7.10
C LYS A 40 3.58 -16.94 -7.68
N SER A 41 4.40 -17.88 -8.17
CA SER A 41 5.62 -17.54 -8.90
C SER A 41 5.29 -16.64 -10.09
N GLY A 42 5.85 -15.43 -10.09
CA GLY A 42 5.56 -14.39 -11.09
C GLY A 42 4.60 -13.28 -10.63
N GLU A 43 3.87 -13.46 -9.53
CA GLU A 43 2.92 -12.45 -9.02
C GLU A 43 3.47 -11.63 -7.84
N PHE A 44 4.73 -11.84 -7.45
CA PHE A 44 5.33 -11.18 -6.28
C PHE A 44 5.30 -9.67 -6.38
N PHE A 45 5.59 -9.11 -7.55
CA PHE A 45 5.65 -7.67 -7.74
C PHE A 45 4.33 -6.98 -7.39
N SER A 46 3.20 -7.55 -7.81
CA SER A 46 1.86 -7.04 -7.54
C SER A 46 1.58 -6.87 -6.04
N ALA A 47 2.10 -7.77 -5.20
CA ALA A 47 1.96 -7.67 -3.74
C ALA A 47 3.07 -6.82 -3.10
N ILE A 48 4.33 -7.03 -3.49
CA ILE A 48 5.49 -6.37 -2.88
C ILE A 48 5.46 -4.86 -3.11
N ARG A 49 5.00 -4.38 -4.27
CA ARG A 49 4.84 -2.92 -4.51
C ARG A 49 3.84 -2.25 -3.55
N LEU A 50 2.86 -3.00 -3.04
CA LEU A 50 1.92 -2.52 -2.03
C LEU A 50 2.48 -2.60 -0.61
N ILE A 51 3.50 -3.43 -0.37
CA ILE A 51 4.18 -3.60 0.93
C ILE A 51 5.35 -2.60 1.07
N LEU A 52 5.99 -2.25 -0.06
CA LEU A 52 7.08 -1.28 -0.16
C LEU A 52 6.68 -0.12 -1.10
N PRO A 53 5.63 0.64 -0.79
CA PRO A 53 5.09 1.66 -1.70
C PRO A 53 6.07 2.82 -1.95
N SER A 54 6.99 3.08 -1.02
CA SER A 54 8.12 4.01 -1.17
C SER A 54 9.04 3.65 -2.34
N LEU A 55 9.18 2.36 -2.64
CA LEU A 55 10.09 1.82 -3.66
C LEU A 55 9.42 1.57 -5.02
N ASP A 56 8.11 1.80 -5.12
CA ASP A 56 7.36 1.72 -6.37
C ASP A 56 7.65 2.96 -7.24
N ARG A 57 8.56 2.78 -8.21
CA ARG A 57 8.93 3.81 -9.19
C ARG A 57 8.04 3.84 -10.42
N GLU A 58 7.39 2.74 -10.80
CA GLU A 58 6.51 2.69 -11.97
C GLU A 58 5.35 3.70 -11.85
N ARG A 59 4.79 3.87 -10.65
CA ARG A 59 3.71 4.86 -10.40
C ARG A 59 4.20 6.27 -10.11
N GLY A 60 5.49 6.44 -9.78
CA GLY A 60 5.99 7.72 -9.28
C GLY A 60 5.20 8.23 -8.06
N SER A 61 4.75 9.49 -8.12
CA SER A 61 3.93 10.13 -7.09
C SER A 61 2.46 10.15 -7.49
N TYR A 62 1.55 9.88 -6.55
CA TYR A 62 0.12 10.04 -6.79
C TYR A 62 -0.32 11.51 -6.88
N GLY A 63 0.54 12.46 -6.49
CA GLY A 63 0.18 13.88 -6.38
C GLY A 63 -0.79 14.18 -5.23
N LEU A 64 -0.89 13.28 -4.25
CA LEU A 64 -1.84 13.35 -3.14
C LEU A 64 -1.09 13.42 -1.80
N LYS A 65 -1.06 14.61 -1.21
CA LYS A 65 -0.71 14.80 0.22
C LYS A 65 -1.98 14.81 1.06
N GLU A 66 -1.87 14.72 2.38
CA GLU A 66 -3.01 14.57 3.29
C GLU A 66 -4.06 15.67 3.11
N SER A 67 -3.67 16.92 2.86
CA SER A 67 -4.61 18.01 2.62
C SER A 67 -5.43 17.81 1.34
N VAL A 68 -4.77 17.48 0.23
CA VAL A 68 -5.44 17.24 -1.06
C VAL A 68 -6.29 15.97 -0.96
N LEU A 69 -5.75 14.90 -0.39
CA LEU A 69 -6.44 13.63 -0.20
C LEU A 69 -7.68 13.79 0.70
N ALA A 70 -7.62 14.61 1.75
CA ALA A 70 -8.79 14.94 2.57
C ALA A 70 -9.93 15.50 1.72
N THR A 71 -9.60 16.49 0.90
CA THR A 71 -10.59 17.16 0.05
C THR A 71 -11.14 16.23 -1.03
N CYS A 72 -10.31 15.38 -1.64
CA CYS A 72 -10.79 14.38 -2.59
C CYS A 72 -11.68 13.31 -1.94
N LEU A 73 -11.37 12.86 -0.72
CA LEU A 73 -12.21 11.90 0.01
C LEU A 73 -13.56 12.50 0.39
N ILE A 74 -13.59 13.76 0.83
CA ILE A 74 -14.83 14.50 1.13
C ILE A 74 -15.72 14.59 -0.12
N ASP A 75 -15.13 14.99 -1.25
CA ASP A 75 -15.85 15.11 -2.52
C ASP A 75 -16.30 13.72 -3.03
N ALA A 76 -15.45 12.68 -2.91
CA ALA A 76 -15.74 11.32 -3.39
C ALA A 76 -16.90 10.66 -2.63
N VAL A 77 -17.09 11.06 -1.37
CA VAL A 77 -18.20 10.64 -0.50
C VAL A 77 -19.44 11.51 -0.71
N GLY A 78 -19.28 12.72 -1.27
CA GLY A 78 -20.38 13.67 -1.49
C GLY A 78 -20.88 14.34 -0.22
N MET A 79 -20.00 14.60 0.76
CA MET A 79 -20.39 15.28 2.00
C MET A 79 -20.14 16.80 1.95
N SER A 80 -20.93 17.56 2.71
CA SER A 80 -20.67 18.99 2.95
C SER A 80 -19.32 19.17 3.67
N ARG A 81 -18.57 20.19 3.24
CA ARG A 81 -17.25 20.52 3.80
C ARG A 81 -17.33 21.12 5.19
N GLU A 82 -18.52 21.59 5.56
CA GLU A 82 -18.88 22.17 6.84
C GLU A 82 -19.30 21.10 7.86
N SER A 83 -19.52 19.86 7.42
CA SER A 83 -19.84 18.76 8.33
C SER A 83 -18.70 18.48 9.32
N GLU A 84 -19.06 18.02 10.52
CA GLU A 84 -18.09 17.71 11.58
C GLU A 84 -17.03 16.69 11.10
N ASP A 85 -17.46 15.67 10.36
CA ASP A 85 -16.59 14.66 9.75
C ASP A 85 -15.57 15.32 8.79
N ALA A 86 -16.04 16.17 7.88
CA ALA A 86 -15.19 16.85 6.90
C ALA A 86 -14.18 17.77 7.59
N LEU A 87 -14.64 18.59 8.54
CA LEU A 87 -13.79 19.49 9.31
C LEU A 87 -12.74 18.70 10.11
N ARG A 88 -13.10 17.53 10.66
CA ARG A 88 -12.17 16.65 11.38
C ARG A 88 -11.13 16.04 10.45
N LEU A 89 -11.50 15.61 9.24
CA LEU A 89 -10.55 15.08 8.27
C LEU A 89 -9.59 16.17 7.75
N ILE A 90 -10.10 17.37 7.47
CA ILE A 90 -9.29 18.53 7.07
C ILE A 90 -8.31 18.91 8.19
N ASN A 91 -8.79 18.94 9.43
CA ASN A 91 -8.01 19.30 10.60
C ASN A 91 -7.45 18.07 11.35
N TRP A 92 -7.07 17.00 10.65
CA TRP A 92 -6.69 15.72 11.26
C TRP A 92 -5.55 15.79 12.28
N ARG A 93 -4.73 16.85 12.25
CA ARG A 93 -3.64 17.10 13.21
C ARG A 93 -4.09 17.80 14.50
N LYS A 94 -5.24 18.50 14.49
CA LYS A 94 -5.70 19.23 15.66
C LYS A 94 -6.04 18.22 16.76
N GLY A 95 -5.42 18.39 17.93
CA GLY A 95 -5.72 17.67 19.17
C GLY A 95 -6.58 18.52 20.11
N GLY A 96 -7.19 17.89 21.11
CA GLY A 96 -8.01 18.53 22.14
C GLY A 96 -9.04 17.59 22.77
N ALA A 97 -9.75 18.06 23.79
CA ALA A 97 -10.75 17.24 24.51
C ALA A 97 -11.89 16.70 23.61
N LYS A 98 -12.17 17.38 22.49
CA LYS A 98 -13.18 16.98 21.49
C LYS A 98 -12.59 16.18 20.32
N THR A 99 -11.28 15.96 20.27
CA THR A 99 -10.65 15.24 19.17
C THR A 99 -10.54 13.77 19.54
N GLY A 100 -11.13 12.88 18.74
CA GLY A 100 -11.13 11.45 19.03
C GLY A 100 -9.71 10.84 19.05
N ALA A 101 -9.60 9.61 19.53
CA ALA A 101 -8.32 8.89 19.78
C ALA A 101 -7.35 8.79 18.59
N ASN A 102 -7.82 9.09 17.38
CA ASN A 102 -7.08 9.02 16.13
C ASN A 102 -6.44 10.35 15.69
N ALA A 103 -6.55 11.43 16.48
CA ALA A 103 -5.94 12.72 16.17
C ALA A 103 -4.42 12.57 15.92
N GLY A 104 -3.90 13.24 14.88
CA GLY A 104 -2.51 13.10 14.46
C GLY A 104 -2.22 11.88 13.58
N HIS A 105 -3.25 11.09 13.21
CA HIS A 105 -3.11 9.93 12.31
C HIS A 105 -4.11 10.01 11.16
N PHE A 106 -3.73 10.68 10.06
CA PHE A 106 -4.62 10.92 8.90
C PHE A 106 -5.37 9.68 8.42
N SER A 107 -4.69 8.54 8.22
CA SER A 107 -5.32 7.31 7.73
C SER A 107 -6.35 6.73 8.69
N LEU A 108 -6.17 6.89 10.00
CA LEU A 108 -7.13 6.45 11.01
C LEU A 108 -8.34 7.39 11.07
N VAL A 109 -8.12 8.70 10.98
CA VAL A 109 -9.21 9.69 10.90
C VAL A 109 -10.04 9.47 9.64
N ALA A 110 -9.41 9.24 8.49
CA ALA A 110 -10.08 8.91 7.24
C ALA A 110 -10.90 7.62 7.36
N ALA A 111 -10.34 6.56 7.95
CA ALA A 111 -11.05 5.30 8.14
C ALA A 111 -12.26 5.44 9.06
N GLU A 112 -12.16 6.22 10.15
CA GLU A 112 -13.29 6.46 11.06
C GLU A 112 -14.45 7.20 10.37
N LEU A 113 -14.12 8.21 9.57
CA LEU A 113 -15.11 8.92 8.74
C LEU A 113 -15.78 7.97 7.74
N LEU A 114 -14.98 7.15 7.05
CA LEU A 114 -15.48 6.22 6.04
C LEU A 114 -16.30 5.08 6.65
N GLN A 115 -15.97 4.64 7.87
CA GLN A 115 -16.68 3.57 8.58
C GLN A 115 -18.16 3.92 8.83
N ARG A 116 -18.48 5.21 9.00
CA ARG A 116 -19.86 5.68 9.18
C ARG A 116 -20.69 5.65 7.89
N ARG A 117 -20.05 5.36 6.74
CA ARG A 117 -20.62 5.54 5.39
C ARG A 117 -20.44 4.33 4.49
N GLN A 118 -19.47 3.46 4.77
CA GLN A 118 -19.24 2.20 4.09
C GLN A 118 -19.88 1.04 4.86
N GLY A 119 -20.23 -0.03 4.14
CA GLY A 119 -20.59 -1.30 4.77
C GLY A 119 -19.40 -1.94 5.49
N MET A 120 -19.68 -2.81 6.46
CA MET A 120 -18.64 -3.54 7.20
C MET A 120 -17.94 -4.61 6.33
N THR A 121 -18.64 -5.12 5.32
CA THR A 121 -18.18 -6.20 4.45
C THR A 121 -17.23 -5.67 3.37
N SER A 122 -16.13 -6.39 3.13
CA SER A 122 -15.22 -6.13 2.00
C SER A 122 -15.94 -6.38 0.67
N GLY A 123 -15.70 -5.52 -0.32
CA GLY A 123 -16.18 -5.74 -1.70
C GLY A 123 -15.44 -6.83 -2.46
N GLY A 124 -14.44 -7.48 -1.85
CA GLY A 124 -13.75 -8.63 -2.44
C GLY A 124 -12.69 -8.28 -3.48
N LEU A 125 -12.21 -7.04 -3.48
CA LEU A 125 -11.17 -6.53 -4.38
C LEU A 125 -9.93 -7.43 -4.36
N THR A 126 -9.40 -7.79 -5.54
CA THR A 126 -8.12 -8.48 -5.68
C THR A 126 -6.95 -7.50 -5.65
N ILE A 127 -5.74 -7.99 -5.39
CA ILE A 127 -4.51 -7.19 -5.44
C ILE A 127 -4.32 -6.58 -6.83
N LYS A 128 -4.62 -7.34 -7.90
CA LYS A 128 -4.56 -6.84 -9.27
C LYS A 128 -5.54 -5.68 -9.49
N GLU A 129 -6.81 -5.85 -9.15
CA GLU A 129 -7.81 -4.78 -9.33
C GLU A 129 -7.47 -3.53 -8.51
N LEU A 130 -6.90 -3.70 -7.31
CA LEU A 130 -6.39 -2.57 -6.54
C LEU A 130 -5.22 -1.88 -7.28
N ASN A 131 -4.26 -2.65 -7.79
CA ASN A 131 -3.15 -2.09 -8.56
C ASN A 131 -3.65 -1.34 -9.80
N ASP A 132 -4.61 -1.88 -10.54
CA ASP A 132 -5.20 -1.22 -11.71
C ASP A 132 -5.86 0.13 -11.33
N LEU A 133 -6.55 0.20 -10.18
CA LEU A 133 -7.11 1.45 -9.66
C LEU A 133 -6.04 2.44 -9.18
N LEU A 134 -4.97 1.95 -8.55
CA LEU A 134 -3.85 2.79 -8.13
C LEU A 134 -3.06 3.32 -9.33
N ASP A 135 -2.92 2.54 -10.40
CA ASP A 135 -2.32 2.99 -11.65
C ASP A 135 -3.16 4.12 -12.26
N ARG A 136 -4.49 3.93 -12.38
CA ARG A 136 -5.42 5.01 -12.80
C ARG A 136 -5.28 6.25 -11.92
N LEU A 137 -5.17 6.09 -10.60
CA LEU A 137 -5.00 7.21 -9.66
C LEU A 137 -3.69 7.97 -9.88
N ALA A 138 -2.60 7.23 -10.10
CA ALA A 138 -1.27 7.79 -10.33
C ALA A 138 -1.22 8.58 -11.64
N PHE A 139 -1.80 8.04 -12.71
CA PHE A 139 -1.82 8.66 -14.04
C PHE A 139 -2.96 9.66 -14.26
N SER A 140 -3.85 9.87 -13.29
CA SER A 140 -4.89 10.92 -13.38
C SER A 140 -4.27 12.32 -13.39
N GLU A 141 -4.70 13.15 -14.33
CA GLU A 141 -4.12 14.49 -14.59
C GLU A 141 -4.70 15.56 -13.66
N ASN A 142 -5.96 15.40 -13.27
CA ASN A 142 -6.70 16.40 -12.51
C ASN A 142 -7.36 15.82 -11.25
N ARG A 143 -7.80 16.72 -10.38
CA ARG A 143 -8.43 16.38 -9.11
C ARG A 143 -9.74 15.62 -9.30
N ALA A 144 -10.54 15.94 -10.32
CA ALA A 144 -11.83 15.30 -10.55
C ALA A 144 -11.68 13.82 -10.89
N GLU A 145 -10.72 13.47 -11.74
CA GLU A 145 -10.36 12.07 -12.04
C GLU A 145 -9.90 11.32 -10.80
N LYS A 146 -9.02 11.93 -9.99
CA LYS A 146 -8.56 11.34 -8.73
C LYS A 146 -9.73 11.10 -7.76
N THR A 147 -10.66 12.05 -7.66
CA THR A 147 -11.89 11.91 -6.86
C THR A 147 -12.75 10.76 -7.37
N THR A 148 -12.92 10.60 -8.69
CA THR A 148 -13.65 9.48 -9.29
C THR A 148 -13.03 8.13 -8.92
N VAL A 149 -11.71 8.00 -9.06
CA VAL A 149 -10.99 6.76 -8.71
C VAL A 149 -11.09 6.46 -7.20
N LEU A 150 -11.01 7.48 -6.35
CA LEU A 150 -11.22 7.32 -4.91
C LEU A 150 -12.67 6.90 -4.58
N SER A 151 -13.66 7.42 -5.30
CA SER A 151 -15.06 7.00 -5.17
C SER A 151 -15.24 5.52 -5.55
N ASP A 152 -14.59 5.07 -6.63
CA ASP A 152 -14.57 3.66 -7.04
C ASP A 152 -13.95 2.77 -5.95
N LEU A 153 -12.82 3.19 -5.37
CA LEU A 153 -12.17 2.47 -4.26
C LEU A 153 -13.08 2.38 -3.04
N ILE A 154 -13.72 3.48 -2.64
CA ILE A 154 -14.65 3.52 -1.50
C ILE A 154 -15.83 2.57 -1.72
N LYS A 155 -16.39 2.48 -2.93
CA LYS A 155 -17.50 1.57 -3.22
C LYS A 155 -17.12 0.08 -3.18
N LYS A 156 -15.84 -0.24 -3.42
CA LYS A 156 -15.34 -1.62 -3.55
C LYS A 156 -14.64 -2.15 -2.29
N THR A 157 -14.58 -1.36 -1.23
CA THR A 157 -13.80 -1.70 -0.02
C THR A 157 -14.56 -1.32 1.24
N ASN A 158 -14.11 -1.82 2.37
CA ASN A 158 -14.54 -1.33 3.68
C ASN A 158 -13.54 -0.30 4.25
N ALA A 159 -13.89 0.31 5.38
CA ALA A 159 -13.08 1.34 6.03
C ALA A 159 -11.67 0.84 6.42
N GLN A 160 -11.55 -0.44 6.80
CA GLN A 160 -10.26 -1.02 7.19
C GLN A 160 -9.34 -1.21 5.98
N GLU A 161 -9.88 -1.58 4.83
CA GLU A 161 -9.17 -1.66 3.55
C GLU A 161 -8.79 -0.25 3.07
N MET A 162 -9.71 0.72 3.13
CA MET A 162 -9.42 2.12 2.79
C MET A 162 -8.34 2.73 3.66
N LYS A 163 -8.26 2.40 4.96
CA LYS A 163 -7.13 2.79 5.82
C LYS A 163 -5.79 2.42 5.17
N TRP A 164 -5.67 1.18 4.72
CA TRP A 164 -4.45 0.67 4.12
C TRP A 164 -4.18 1.28 2.75
N ILE A 165 -5.21 1.47 1.93
CA ILE A 165 -5.09 2.15 0.63
C ILE A 165 -4.58 3.58 0.82
N VAL A 166 -5.13 4.33 1.78
CA VAL A 166 -4.64 5.68 2.13
C VAL A 166 -3.17 5.64 2.53
N MET A 167 -2.76 4.66 3.34
CA MET A 167 -1.35 4.51 3.73
C MET A 167 -0.43 4.13 2.56
N VAL A 168 -0.92 3.34 1.59
CA VAL A 168 -0.20 3.01 0.35
C VAL A 168 -0.05 4.26 -0.53
N ILE A 169 -1.11 5.06 -0.69
CA ILE A 169 -1.08 6.31 -1.46
C ILE A 169 -0.09 7.30 -0.85
N LEU A 170 -0.09 7.43 0.47
CA LEU A 170 0.84 8.28 1.21
C LEU A 170 2.26 7.68 1.32
N LYS A 171 2.45 6.44 0.84
CA LYS A 171 3.70 5.68 0.89
C LYS A 171 4.27 5.52 2.31
N ASP A 172 3.40 5.45 3.33
CA ASP A 172 3.78 5.34 4.74
C ASP A 172 2.90 4.32 5.47
N LEU A 173 3.30 3.04 5.42
CA LEU A 173 2.55 1.93 6.00
C LEU A 173 2.79 1.72 7.51
N LYS A 174 3.86 2.27 8.08
CA LYS A 174 4.24 2.11 9.50
C LYS A 174 4.17 0.67 10.02
N LEU A 175 4.65 -0.29 9.21
CA LEU A 175 4.62 -1.72 9.57
C LEU A 175 5.65 -2.07 10.66
N GLY A 176 6.60 -1.17 10.94
CA GLY A 176 7.66 -1.38 11.94
C GLY A 176 8.57 -2.55 11.60
N ILE A 177 8.90 -2.67 10.31
CA ILE A 177 9.88 -3.59 9.72
C ILE A 177 10.61 -2.81 8.62
N SER A 178 11.93 -2.97 8.51
CA SER A 178 12.71 -2.24 7.50
C SER A 178 12.56 -2.84 6.11
N GLU A 179 12.72 -2.02 5.08
CA GLU A 179 12.72 -2.45 3.67
C GLU A 179 13.79 -3.55 3.45
N LYS A 180 14.98 -3.36 4.02
CA LYS A 180 16.05 -4.38 4.09
C LYS A 180 15.57 -5.73 4.62
N SER A 181 14.79 -5.73 5.70
CA SER A 181 14.25 -6.99 6.27
C SER A 181 13.24 -7.63 5.35
N ILE A 182 12.41 -6.84 4.66
CA ILE A 182 11.46 -7.33 3.66
C ILE A 182 12.22 -7.91 2.46
N PHE A 183 13.27 -7.25 1.96
CA PHE A 183 14.08 -7.77 0.87
C PHE A 183 14.75 -9.10 1.22
N HIS A 184 15.45 -9.19 2.34
CA HIS A 184 16.07 -10.45 2.78
C HIS A 184 15.05 -11.57 3.01
N GLU A 185 13.86 -11.21 3.50
CA GLU A 185 12.73 -12.12 3.65
C GLU A 185 11.92 -12.28 2.36
N PHE A 186 12.29 -11.68 1.25
CA PHE A 186 11.79 -12.05 -0.07
C PHE A 186 12.82 -13.00 -0.69
N HIS A 187 14.04 -12.51 -0.89
CA HIS A 187 15.17 -13.24 -1.45
C HIS A 187 16.49 -12.67 -0.90
N PRO A 188 17.50 -13.49 -0.54
CA PRO A 188 18.73 -12.99 0.08
C PRO A 188 19.57 -12.07 -0.83
N ASP A 189 19.46 -12.17 -2.17
CA ASP A 189 20.07 -11.24 -3.14
C ASP A 189 19.21 -9.98 -3.47
N ALA A 190 18.01 -9.81 -2.89
CA ALA A 190 17.08 -8.77 -3.32
C ALA A 190 17.55 -7.35 -3.03
N GLU A 191 18.13 -7.11 -1.84
CA GLU A 191 18.65 -5.79 -1.47
C GLU A 191 19.79 -5.38 -2.41
N ASP A 192 20.75 -6.27 -2.65
CA ASP A 192 21.88 -6.02 -3.56
C ASP A 192 21.41 -5.73 -4.99
N LEU A 193 20.50 -6.55 -5.53
CA LEU A 193 19.99 -6.35 -6.88
C LEU A 193 19.20 -5.04 -6.98
N PHE A 194 18.40 -4.71 -5.96
CA PHE A 194 17.68 -3.44 -5.90
C PHE A 194 18.64 -2.24 -5.82
N ASN A 195 19.72 -2.33 -5.05
CA ASN A 195 20.68 -1.22 -4.93
C ASN A 195 21.39 -0.89 -6.26
N VAL A 196 21.58 -1.88 -7.13
CA VAL A 196 22.19 -1.68 -8.46
C VAL A 196 21.17 -1.19 -9.49
N THR A 197 19.96 -1.74 -9.46
CA THR A 197 18.95 -1.52 -10.53
C THR A 197 17.96 -0.41 -10.20
N CYS A 198 17.73 -0.18 -8.91
CA CYS A 198 16.63 0.58 -8.35
C CYS A 198 15.25 0.21 -8.95
N ASP A 199 15.07 -1.04 -9.38
CA ASP A 199 13.88 -1.52 -10.06
C ASP A 199 13.27 -2.69 -9.27
N LEU A 200 12.19 -2.38 -8.54
CA LEU A 200 11.49 -3.35 -7.69
C LEU A 200 10.85 -4.48 -8.51
N LYS A 201 10.41 -4.19 -9.74
CA LYS A 201 9.79 -5.18 -10.61
C LYS A 201 10.84 -6.15 -11.13
N LEU A 202 11.96 -5.62 -11.62
CA LEU A 202 13.10 -6.43 -12.06
C LEU A 202 13.59 -7.35 -10.95
N VAL A 203 13.66 -6.86 -9.71
CA VAL A 203 14.01 -7.67 -8.53
C VAL A 203 13.02 -8.82 -8.34
N CYS A 204 11.72 -8.54 -8.37
CA CYS A 204 10.67 -9.56 -8.21
C CYS A 204 10.65 -10.58 -9.37
N GLU A 205 10.96 -10.14 -10.59
CA GLU A 205 10.97 -10.98 -11.80
C GLU A 205 12.22 -11.85 -11.89
N LYS A 206 13.40 -11.35 -11.49
CA LYS A 206 14.65 -12.11 -11.50
C LYS A 206 14.78 -13.08 -10.33
N LEU A 207 14.20 -12.74 -9.17
CA LEU A 207 14.39 -13.48 -7.91
C LEU A 207 13.14 -14.27 -7.50
N LYS A 208 12.50 -14.94 -8.47
CA LYS A 208 11.25 -15.71 -8.23
C LYS A 208 11.45 -16.92 -7.32
N ASP A 209 12.62 -17.55 -7.40
CA ASP A 209 12.98 -18.69 -6.55
C ASP A 209 14.01 -18.25 -5.51
N ARG A 210 13.59 -18.27 -4.25
CA ARG A 210 14.45 -17.94 -3.10
C ARG A 210 15.64 -18.86 -2.94
N SER A 211 15.53 -20.11 -3.36
CA SER A 211 16.58 -21.11 -3.16
C SER A 211 17.73 -20.96 -4.16
N THR A 212 17.49 -20.28 -5.27
CA THR A 212 18.47 -20.09 -6.33
C THR A 212 19.14 -18.73 -6.21
N ARG A 213 20.45 -18.70 -5.88
CA ARG A 213 21.22 -17.45 -5.83
C ARG A 213 21.33 -16.82 -7.21
N HIS A 214 21.20 -15.50 -7.25
CA HIS A 214 21.45 -14.75 -8.47
C HIS A 214 22.95 -14.69 -8.73
N LYS A 215 23.41 -15.33 -9.81
CA LYS A 215 24.79 -15.16 -10.25
C LYS A 215 24.98 -13.69 -10.60
N ARG A 216 25.82 -12.99 -9.84
CA ARG A 216 26.26 -11.64 -10.21
C ARG A 216 26.89 -11.74 -11.60
N GLN A 217 26.28 -11.13 -12.62
CA GLN A 217 27.05 -10.76 -13.80
C GLN A 217 28.06 -9.73 -13.30
N VAL A 218 29.27 -10.20 -13.04
CA VAL A 218 30.42 -9.32 -12.83
C VAL A 218 30.48 -8.51 -14.12
N CYS A 219 30.09 -7.23 -14.07
CA CYS A 219 30.49 -6.31 -15.11
C CYS A 219 32.01 -6.34 -15.08
N ALA A 220 32.61 -6.97 -16.08
CA ALA A 220 33.99 -6.79 -16.41
C ALA A 220 34.13 -5.32 -16.83
N CYS A 221 34.26 -4.43 -15.86
CA CYS A 221 34.74 -3.09 -16.11
C CYS A 221 36.19 -3.24 -16.57
N PHE A 222 36.35 -3.08 -17.89
CA PHE A 222 37.55 -2.76 -18.64
C PHE A 222 38.80 -2.55 -17.77
N GLN A 223 39.74 -3.50 -17.86
CA GLN A 223 41.14 -3.16 -17.73
C GLN A 223 41.52 -2.39 -18.99
N SER A 224 41.63 -1.06 -18.86
CA SER A 224 42.38 -0.19 -19.76
C SER A 224 43.81 -0.07 -19.25
#